data_AF-A0A016WM35-F1
#
_entry.id   AF-A0A016WM35-F1
#
_cell.length_a   1.000
_cell.length_b   1.000
_cell.length_c   1.000
_cell.angle_alpha   90.00
_cell.angle_beta   90.00
_cell.angle_gamma   90.00
#
_symmetry.space_group_name_H-M   'P 1'
#
loop_
_entity.id
_entity.type
_entity.pdbx_description
1 polymer ?
#
loop_
_entity_poly.entity_id
_entity_poly.type
_entity_poly.pdbx_seq_one_letter_code
_entity_poly.pdbx_strand_id
1 'polypeptide(L)'
;MVTDMRSNKNAIAHPSRFVLKPQLEGGGGNFYGEKMAEKLQNLGKDELGAFILMERIQPLVAENYLVRAMQPVELTKVVSELGVYGYALGDRGMPEVRQGGHLLRTKGEKVDEGGVAVGFAVIDSPFLYELL
;
A
#
# COMPACT_ATOMS: atom_id res chain seq x y z
N MET A 1 -11.44 -11.69 5.63
CA MET A 1 -11.89 -11.83 4.22
C MET A 1 -13.19 -11.05 4.06
N VAL A 2 -13.49 -10.52 2.86
CA VAL A 2 -14.69 -9.69 2.59
C VAL A 2 -16.00 -10.47 2.77
N THR A 3 -15.93 -11.79 2.90
CA THR A 3 -17.07 -12.66 3.22
C THR A 3 -17.52 -12.59 4.69
N ASP A 4 -16.72 -12.00 5.59
CA ASP A 4 -17.12 -11.79 6.99
C ASP A 4 -17.95 -10.51 7.16
N MET A 5 -19.23 -10.68 7.47
CA MET A 5 -20.17 -9.57 7.69
C MET A 5 -19.75 -8.65 8.85
N ARG A 6 -19.05 -9.14 9.88
CA ARG A 6 -18.60 -8.28 11.00
C ARG A 6 -17.49 -7.34 10.54
N SER A 7 -16.50 -7.89 9.83
CA SER A 7 -15.42 -7.12 9.22
C SER A 7 -15.95 -6.04 8.27
N ASN A 8 -16.94 -6.38 7.42
CA ASN A 8 -17.53 -5.40 6.49
C ASN A 8 -18.26 -4.27 7.20
N LYS A 9 -19.06 -4.57 8.23
CA LYS A 9 -19.73 -3.52 9.04
C LYS A 9 -18.73 -2.58 9.70
N ASN A 10 -17.64 -3.13 10.23
CA ASN A 10 -16.56 -2.35 10.85
C ASN A 10 -15.86 -1.45 9.81
N ALA A 11 -15.56 -1.97 8.62
CA ALA A 11 -14.95 -1.19 7.55
C ALA A 11 -15.85 -0.08 7.01
N ILE A 12 -17.16 -0.32 6.92
CA ILE A 12 -18.13 0.71 6.53
C ILE A 12 -18.23 1.80 7.62
N ALA A 13 -18.21 1.44 8.89
CA ALA A 13 -18.29 2.40 9.99
C ALA A 13 -17.00 3.20 10.21
N HIS A 14 -15.84 2.63 9.86
CA HIS A 14 -14.52 3.23 10.06
C HIS A 14 -13.65 3.12 8.80
N PRO A 15 -14.03 3.79 7.70
CA PRO A 15 -13.45 3.56 6.39
C PRO A 15 -11.98 3.96 6.26
N SER A 16 -11.49 4.87 7.11
CA SER A 16 -10.08 5.24 7.17
C SER A 16 -9.17 4.12 7.69
N ARG A 17 -9.72 3.09 8.36
CA ARG A 17 -8.96 1.98 8.94
C ARG A 17 -8.73 0.81 7.99
N PHE A 18 -9.32 0.84 6.80
CA PHE A 18 -9.29 -0.29 5.89
C PHE A 18 -8.99 0.13 4.45
N VAL A 19 -8.51 -0.83 3.68
CA VAL A 19 -8.35 -0.75 2.23
C VAL A 19 -9.02 -1.97 1.62
N LEU A 20 -9.86 -1.76 0.61
CA LEU A 20 -10.45 -2.85 -0.17
C LEU A 20 -9.62 -3.03 -1.44
N LYS A 21 -9.09 -4.23 -1.65
CA LYS A 21 -8.20 -4.53 -2.77
C LYS A 21 -8.83 -5.55 -3.71
N PRO A 22 -9.00 -5.25 -5.01
CA PRO A 22 -9.28 -6.28 -6.00
C PRO A 22 -8.04 -7.15 -6.26
N GLN A 23 -8.21 -8.24 -7.01
CA GLN A 23 -7.11 -9.09 -7.48
C GLN A 23 -6.36 -8.43 -8.66
N LEU A 24 -5.71 -7.29 -8.43
CA LEU A 24 -4.93 -6.53 -9.41
C LEU A 24 -3.52 -6.20 -8.91
N GLU A 25 -2.59 -5.97 -9.84
CA GLU A 25 -1.19 -5.65 -9.59
C GLU A 25 -0.80 -4.25 -10.15
N GLY A 26 0.39 -3.76 -9.79
CA GLY A 26 1.00 -2.57 -10.41
C GLY A 26 0.61 -1.21 -9.82
N GLY A 27 -0.36 -1.18 -8.90
CA GLY A 27 -0.83 0.03 -8.23
C GLY A 27 -1.88 0.79 -9.04
N GLY A 28 -3.00 1.14 -8.40
CA GLY A 28 -4.10 1.89 -9.04
C GLY A 28 -5.47 1.21 -9.10
N GLY A 29 -5.73 0.18 -8.28
CA GLY A 29 -7.03 -0.51 -8.24
C GLY A 29 -7.71 -0.57 -6.87
N ASN A 30 -7.05 -0.11 -5.80
CA ASN A 30 -7.57 -0.20 -4.44
C ASN A 30 -8.62 0.88 -4.18
N PHE A 31 -9.56 0.58 -3.28
CA PHE A 31 -10.53 1.54 -2.78
C PHE A 31 -10.17 1.93 -1.35
N TYR A 32 -10.27 3.22 -1.05
CA TYR A 32 -9.94 3.83 0.24
C TYR A 32 -11.10 4.70 0.73
N GLY A 33 -11.18 4.93 2.03
CA GLY A 33 -12.11 5.89 2.62
C GLY A 33 -13.56 5.64 2.22
N GLU A 34 -14.30 6.72 1.95
CA GLU A 34 -15.73 6.63 1.60
C GLU A 34 -15.98 5.82 0.32
N LYS A 35 -15.09 5.90 -0.68
CA LYS A 35 -15.20 5.10 -1.91
C LYS A 35 -15.14 3.60 -1.62
N MET A 36 -14.37 3.20 -0.61
CA MET A 36 -14.30 1.82 -0.15
C MET A 36 -15.59 1.39 0.54
N ALA A 37 -16.14 2.23 1.42
CA ALA A 37 -17.39 1.95 2.10
C ALA A 37 -18.55 1.84 1.11
N GLU A 38 -18.66 2.77 0.16
CA GLU A 38 -19.65 2.74 -0.92
C GLU A 38 -19.51 1.47 -1.76
N LYS A 39 -18.28 1.10 -2.15
CA LYS A 39 -18.04 -0.13 -2.90
C LYS A 39 -18.47 -1.37 -2.11
N LEU A 40 -18.13 -1.46 -0.82
CA LEU A 40 -18.55 -2.57 0.04
C LEU A 40 -20.07 -2.68 0.20
N GLN A 41 -20.78 -1.56 0.28
CA GLN A 41 -22.25 -1.56 0.40
C GLN A 41 -22.94 -2.04 -0.89
N ASN A 42 -22.33 -1.76 -2.04
CA ASN A 42 -22.89 -2.08 -3.36
C ASN A 42 -22.43 -3.41 -3.95
N LEU A 43 -21.50 -4.12 -3.30
CA LEU A 43 -21.03 -5.43 -3.77
C LEU A 43 -22.10 -6.52 -3.58
N GLY A 44 -22.42 -7.21 -4.66
CA GLY A 44 -23.23 -8.43 -4.62
C GLY A 44 -22.49 -9.57 -3.91
N LYS A 45 -23.23 -10.55 -3.36
CA LYS A 45 -22.64 -11.71 -2.67
C LYS A 45 -21.64 -12.47 -3.54
N ASP A 46 -21.94 -12.58 -4.83
CA ASP A 46 -21.11 -13.31 -5.80
C ASP A 46 -19.83 -12.54 -6.18
N GLU A 47 -19.78 -11.22 -5.93
CA GLU A 47 -18.63 -10.36 -6.24
C GLU A 47 -17.61 -10.30 -5.10
N LEU A 48 -18.00 -10.65 -3.86
CA LEU A 48 -17.14 -10.53 -2.68
C LEU A 48 -15.83 -11.32 -2.81
N GLY A 49 -15.85 -12.43 -3.55
CA GLY A 49 -14.67 -13.27 -3.80
C GLY A 49 -13.58 -12.58 -4.61
N ALA A 50 -13.90 -11.51 -5.35
CA ALA A 50 -12.94 -10.75 -6.14
C ALA A 50 -12.11 -9.75 -5.30
N PHE A 51 -12.39 -9.62 -4.00
CA PHE A 51 -11.78 -8.61 -3.15
C PHE A 51 -11.24 -9.18 -1.84
N ILE A 52 -10.21 -8.50 -1.31
CA ILE A 52 -9.76 -8.64 0.07
C ILE A 52 -9.93 -7.33 0.83
N LEU A 53 -10.37 -7.43 2.08
CA LEU A 53 -10.38 -6.32 3.02
C LEU A 53 -9.13 -6.43 3.87
N MET A 54 -8.33 -5.37 3.89
CA MET A 54 -7.08 -5.30 4.63
C MET A 54 -7.12 -4.11 5.58
N GLU A 55 -6.60 -4.27 6.79
CA GLU A 55 -6.36 -3.16 7.70
C GLU A 55 -5.34 -2.19 7.10
N ARG A 56 -5.64 -0.88 7.15
CA ARG A 56 -4.76 0.16 6.65
C ARG A 56 -3.65 0.41 7.65
N ILE A 57 -2.42 0.12 7.23
CA ILE A 57 -1.21 0.44 8.00
C ILE A 57 -1.12 1.96 8.18
N GLN A 58 -0.83 2.39 9.41
CA GLN A 58 -0.59 3.79 9.77
C GLN A 58 0.92 3.98 10.02
N PRO A 59 1.72 4.30 8.99
CA PRO A 59 3.16 4.45 9.13
C PRO A 59 3.53 5.73 9.87
N LEU A 60 4.79 5.80 10.34
CA LEU A 60 5.37 7.05 10.84
C LEU A 60 5.39 8.10 9.72
N VAL A 61 4.94 9.31 10.05
CA VAL A 61 5.01 10.46 9.15
C VAL A 61 6.33 11.19 9.40
N ALA A 62 7.08 11.42 8.32
CA ALA A 62 8.29 12.22 8.32
C ALA A 62 8.11 13.46 7.44
N GLU A 63 9.02 14.43 7.55
CA GLU A 63 9.12 15.54 6.61
C GLU A 63 10.25 15.27 5.63
N ASN A 64 9.98 15.41 4.33
CA ASN A 64 10.98 15.22 3.28
C ASN A 64 10.61 16.05 2.03
N TYR A 65 11.52 16.11 1.06
CA TYR A 65 11.31 16.77 -0.22
C TYR A 65 11.01 15.74 -1.31
N LEU A 66 9.86 15.89 -1.98
CA LEU A 66 9.51 15.08 -3.14
C LEU A 66 9.93 15.80 -4.41
N VAL A 67 11.03 15.36 -5.04
CA VAL A 67 11.53 15.99 -6.27
C VAL A 67 10.91 15.31 -7.49
N ARG A 68 10.25 16.10 -8.34
CA ARG A 68 9.66 15.63 -9.60
C ARG A 68 10.00 16.60 -10.73
N ALA A 69 10.13 16.08 -11.94
CA ALA A 69 10.43 16.89 -13.12
C ALA A 69 9.36 17.98 -13.30
N MET A 70 9.80 19.22 -13.53
CA MET A 70 8.93 20.37 -13.82
C MET A 70 7.93 20.71 -12.71
N GLN A 71 8.18 20.28 -11.47
CA GLN A 71 7.36 20.64 -10.31
C GLN A 71 8.19 21.40 -9.27
N PRO A 72 7.57 22.35 -8.53
CA PRO A 72 8.25 23.00 -7.42
C PRO A 72 8.57 21.97 -6.32
N VAL A 73 9.71 22.18 -5.66
CA VAL A 73 10.14 21.33 -4.55
C VAL A 73 9.72 21.98 -3.24
N GLU A 74 8.88 21.29 -2.48
CA GLU A 74 8.34 21.78 -1.22
C GLU A 74 8.56 20.76 -0.10
N LEU A 75 8.87 21.24 1.10
CA LEU A 75 8.95 20.40 2.28
C LEU A 75 7.54 19.87 2.58
N THR A 76 7.39 18.55 2.60
CA THR A 76 6.09 17.88 2.66
C THR A 76 6.10 16.77 3.68
N LYS A 77 4.94 16.50 4.29
CA LYS A 77 4.71 15.29 5.11
C LYS A 77 4.64 14.07 4.21
N VAL A 78 5.47 13.09 4.49
CA VAL A 78 5.62 11.87 3.68
C VAL A 78 5.49 10.61 4.52
N VAL A 79 5.19 9.52 3.82
CA VAL A 79 5.23 8.16 4.34
C VAL A 79 5.99 7.28 3.36
N SER A 80 6.68 6.27 3.90
CA SER A 80 7.55 5.38 3.12
C SER A 80 7.11 3.92 3.21
N GLU A 81 7.33 3.18 2.13
CA GLU A 81 7.06 1.76 2.00
C GLU A 81 8.35 1.04 1.59
N LEU A 82 8.86 0.18 2.48
CA LEU A 82 10.07 -0.61 2.24
C LEU A 82 9.73 -1.91 1.52
N GLY A 83 10.25 -2.07 0.31
CA GLY A 83 10.31 -3.34 -0.40
C GLY A 83 11.66 -4.03 -0.18
N VAL A 84 11.63 -5.33 0.08
CA VAL A 84 12.83 -6.18 0.16
C VAL A 84 12.76 -7.19 -0.97
N TYR A 85 13.77 -7.19 -1.84
CA TYR A 85 13.83 -8.14 -2.95
C TYR A 85 14.29 -9.51 -2.43
N GLY A 86 13.68 -10.58 -2.95
CA GLY A 86 14.10 -11.94 -2.71
C GLY A 86 14.10 -12.73 -4.00
N TYR A 87 14.97 -13.72 -4.10
CA TYR A 87 14.96 -14.71 -5.18
C TYR A 87 15.02 -16.11 -4.59
N ALA A 88 14.32 -17.03 -5.24
CA ALA A 88 14.32 -18.45 -4.93
C ALA A 88 14.68 -19.22 -6.19
N LEU A 89 15.69 -20.08 -6.12
CA LEU A 89 16.12 -20.94 -7.22
C LEU A 89 16.20 -22.39 -6.74
N GLY A 90 15.48 -23.28 -7.40
CA GLY A 90 15.49 -24.70 -7.08
C GLY A 90 14.66 -25.52 -8.06
N ASP A 91 14.83 -26.84 -7.99
CA ASP A 91 13.98 -27.82 -8.68
C ASP A 91 13.02 -28.47 -7.64
N ARG A 92 12.92 -29.80 -7.58
CA ARG A 92 12.11 -30.48 -6.58
C ARG A 92 12.80 -30.44 -5.22
N GLY A 93 12.09 -29.96 -4.20
CA GLY A 93 12.57 -29.90 -2.83
C GLY A 93 12.70 -28.46 -2.33
N MET A 94 13.59 -28.24 -1.37
CA MET A 94 13.81 -26.91 -0.79
C MET A 94 14.62 -26.04 -1.77
N PRO A 95 14.11 -24.87 -2.21
CA PRO A 95 14.89 -23.97 -3.06
C PRO A 95 15.99 -23.27 -2.26
N GLU A 96 17.03 -22.82 -2.96
CA GLU A 96 17.94 -21.81 -2.43
C GLU A 96 17.22 -20.47 -2.41
N VAL A 97 17.08 -19.86 -1.23
CA VAL A 97 16.42 -18.57 -1.03
C VAL A 97 17.44 -17.54 -0.57
N ARG A 98 17.46 -16.37 -1.22
CA ARG A 98 18.36 -15.27 -0.86
C ARG A 98 17.65 -13.92 -0.97
N GLN A 99 18.11 -12.97 -0.17
CA GLN A 99 17.70 -11.57 -0.25
C GLN A 99 18.57 -10.84 -1.29
N GLY A 100 17.93 -10.07 -2.17
CA GLY A 100 18.53 -9.42 -3.33
C GLY A 100 18.62 -7.90 -3.24
N GLY A 101 18.60 -7.33 -2.03
CA GLY A 101 18.59 -5.87 -1.82
C GLY A 101 17.22 -5.33 -1.42
N HIS A 102 17.01 -4.03 -1.60
CA HIS A 102 15.81 -3.32 -1.17
C HIS A 102 15.48 -2.14 -2.08
N LEU A 103 14.24 -1.66 -1.96
CA LEU A 103 13.76 -0.43 -2.57
C LEU A 103 12.86 0.28 -1.55
N LEU A 104 13.20 1.52 -1.20
CA LEU A 104 12.27 2.37 -0.46
C LEU A 104 11.50 3.23 -1.46
N ARG A 105 10.18 3.29 -1.30
CA ARG A 105 9.32 4.22 -2.04
C ARG A 105 8.69 5.18 -1.06
N THR A 106 8.67 6.46 -1.41
CA THR A 106 8.13 7.51 -0.55
C THR A 106 7.07 8.31 -1.29
N LYS A 107 5.99 8.66 -0.60
CA LYS A 107 4.88 9.44 -1.14
C LYS A 107 4.39 10.46 -0.13
N GLY A 108 3.62 11.45 -0.58
CA GLY A 108 2.94 12.36 0.33
C GLY A 108 1.98 11.60 1.24
N GLU A 109 1.89 11.99 2.51
CA GLU A 109 1.05 11.34 3.53
C GLU A 109 -0.41 11.17 3.07
N LYS A 110 -0.96 12.17 2.38
CA LYS A 110 -2.35 12.19 1.91
C LYS A 110 -2.58 11.46 0.58
N VAL A 111 -1.55 10.87 -0.01
CA VAL A 111 -1.65 10.12 -1.27
C VAL A 111 -1.92 8.66 -0.97
N ASP A 112 -3.01 8.09 -1.48
CA ASP A 112 -3.39 6.71 -1.19
C ASP A 112 -2.61 5.70 -2.04
N GLU A 113 -2.31 6.04 -3.28
CA GLU A 113 -1.55 5.20 -4.22
C GLU A 113 -0.03 5.29 -3.98
N GLY A 114 0.71 4.23 -4.34
CA GLY A 114 2.16 4.12 -4.05
C GLY A 114 3.05 3.77 -5.25
N GLY A 115 2.51 3.81 -6.47
CA GLY A 115 3.27 3.45 -7.68
C GLY A 115 4.20 4.58 -8.13
N VAL A 116 5.48 4.25 -8.38
CA VAL A 116 6.46 5.21 -8.93
C VAL A 116 6.20 5.45 -10.41
N ALA A 117 6.00 4.37 -11.19
CA ALA A 117 5.79 4.46 -12.64
C ALA A 117 4.52 5.24 -13.03
N VAL A 118 3.51 5.22 -12.16
CA VAL A 118 2.25 5.97 -12.32
C VAL A 118 2.27 7.35 -11.65
N GLY A 119 3.39 7.75 -11.05
CA GLY A 119 3.63 9.11 -10.57
C GLY A 119 3.21 9.43 -9.13
N PHE A 120 2.68 8.47 -8.37
CA PHE A 120 2.21 8.71 -7.00
C PHE A 120 3.34 8.74 -5.96
N ALA A 121 4.38 7.93 -6.16
CA ALA A 121 5.55 7.84 -5.28
C ALA A 121 6.84 8.31 -5.99
N VAL A 122 7.91 8.49 -5.21
CA VAL A 122 9.30 8.65 -5.67
C VAL A 122 10.16 7.53 -5.09
N ILE A 123 11.35 7.35 -5.66
CA ILE A 123 12.37 6.41 -5.16
C ILE A 123 13.10 7.07 -3.99
N ASP A 124 13.42 6.28 -2.97
CA ASP A 124 14.07 6.74 -1.75
C ASP A 124 15.09 5.71 -1.24
N SER A 125 15.83 6.05 -0.18
CA SER A 125 16.78 5.17 0.52
C SER A 125 16.50 5.15 2.02
N PRO A 126 16.61 3.98 2.69
CA PRO A 126 16.39 3.91 4.14
C PRO A 126 17.54 4.55 4.90
N PHE A 127 17.20 5.41 5.87
CA PHE A 127 18.13 5.89 6.89
C PHE A 127 17.91 5.10 8.18
N LEU A 128 18.91 4.33 8.60
CA LEU A 128 18.87 3.57 9.85
C LEU A 128 19.24 4.49 11.02
N TYR A 129 18.41 4.49 12.05
CA TYR A 129 18.61 5.29 13.26
C TYR A 129 18.18 4.50 14.49
N GLU A 130 18.70 4.88 15.65
CA GLU A 130 18.25 4.37 16.94
C GLU A 130 17.21 5.34 17.54
N LEU A 131 16.12 4.77 18.06
CA LEU A 131 15.16 5.52 18.87
C LEU A 131 15.74 5.63 20.28
N LEU A 132 16.07 6.86 20.69
CA LEU A 132 16.46 7.19 22.07
C LEU A 132 15.26 7.10 23.03
#